data_AF-A0A954QVL0-F1
#
_entry.id   AF-A0A954QVL0-F1
#
_cell.length_a   1.000
_cell.length_b   1.000
_cell.length_c   1.000
_cell.angle_alpha   90.00
_cell.angle_beta   90.00
_cell.angle_gamma   90.00
#
_symmetry.space_group_name_H-M   'P 1'
#
loop_
_entity.id
_entity.type
_entity.pdbx_description
1 polymer ?
#
loop_
_entity_poly.entity_id
_entity_poly.type
_entity_poly.pdbx_seq_one_letter_code
_entity_poly.pdbx_strand_id
1 'polypeptide(L)'
;LPASLAELGPEARQIQFRKEHLRRYLTSLVGNPYDARMVNYLDVVGKIHTPRAGNKAIDVPLVQMNALLGLLADLLIETIHQLELEPTVERQSLRAFNKLLWIQNDFVNRHYAGSTPQTAPTPTPPPAASAWR
;
A
#
# COMPACT_ATOMS: atom_id res chain seq x y z
N LEU A 1 -11.32 -16.01 -8.90
CA LEU A 1 -10.02 -15.30 -8.94
C LEU A 1 -9.57 -15.28 -10.41
N PRO A 2 -8.87 -14.24 -10.87
CA PRO A 2 -8.35 -14.21 -12.24
C PRO A 2 -7.46 -15.43 -12.48
N ALA A 3 -7.52 -16.03 -13.67
CA ALA A 3 -6.74 -17.22 -14.00
C ALA A 3 -5.30 -16.86 -14.37
N SER A 4 -5.03 -15.61 -14.73
CA SER A 4 -3.71 -15.11 -15.10
C SER A 4 -3.52 -13.62 -14.79
N LEU A 5 -2.26 -13.15 -14.79
CA LEU A 5 -1.93 -11.71 -14.66
C LEU A 5 -2.46 -10.88 -15.83
N ALA A 6 -2.58 -11.47 -17.03
CA ALA A 6 -3.09 -10.79 -18.21
C ALA A 6 -4.57 -10.36 -18.07
N GLU A 7 -5.32 -11.05 -17.21
CA GLU A 7 -6.73 -10.74 -16.90
C GLU A 7 -6.88 -9.65 -15.85
N LEU A 8 -5.79 -9.19 -15.23
CA LEU A 8 -5.77 -8.14 -14.20
C LEU A 8 -5.59 -6.73 -14.79
N GLY A 9 -6.32 -6.43 -15.87
CA GLY A 9 -6.39 -5.08 -16.42
C GLY A 9 -7.11 -4.08 -15.48
N PRO A 10 -7.05 -2.77 -15.78
CA PRO A 10 -7.67 -1.71 -14.96
C PRO A 10 -9.16 -1.93 -14.66
N GLU A 11 -9.88 -2.54 -15.60
CA GLU A 11 -11.32 -2.81 -15.53
C GLU A 11 -11.68 -4.17 -14.90
N ALA A 12 -10.67 -4.96 -14.52
CA ALA A 12 -10.92 -6.23 -13.86
C ALA A 12 -11.64 -5.97 -12.52
N ARG A 13 -12.70 -6.73 -12.24
CA ARG A 13 -13.50 -6.60 -11.01
C ARG A 13 -12.65 -6.62 -9.74
N GLN A 14 -11.61 -7.46 -9.72
CA GLN A 14 -10.67 -7.57 -8.61
C GLN A 14 -9.87 -6.27 -8.41
N ILE A 15 -9.42 -5.63 -9.49
CA ILE A 15 -8.68 -4.36 -9.42
C ILE A 15 -9.60 -3.24 -8.94
N GLN A 16 -10.82 -3.15 -9.49
CA GLN A 16 -11.80 -2.15 -9.07
C GLN A 16 -12.17 -2.31 -7.59
N PHE A 17 -12.36 -3.55 -7.12
CA PHE A 17 -12.61 -3.84 -5.71
C PHE A 17 -11.46 -3.36 -4.81
N ARG A 18 -10.20 -3.59 -5.19
CA ARG A 18 -9.03 -3.13 -4.41
C ARG A 18 -8.88 -1.60 -4.45
N LYS A 19 -9.16 -0.94 -5.58
CA LYS A 19 -9.17 0.53 -5.70
C LYS A 19 -10.21 1.17 -4.77
N GLU A 20 -11.42 0.62 -4.70
CA GLU A 20 -12.45 1.14 -3.79
C GLU A 20 -12.05 0.98 -2.31
N HIS A 21 -11.41 -0.13 -1.95
CA HIS A 21 -10.85 -0.30 -0.59
C HIS A 21 -9.77 0.75 -0.28
N LEU A 22 -8.86 1.03 -1.24
CA LEU A 22 -7.86 2.08 -1.09
C LEU A 22 -8.51 3.46 -0.95
N ARG A 23 -9.56 3.75 -1.73
CA ARG A 23 -10.33 5.00 -1.63
C ARG A 23 -10.93 5.18 -0.25
N ARG A 24 -11.60 4.16 0.27
CA ARG A 24 -12.20 4.16 1.62
C ARG A 24 -11.15 4.36 2.72
N TYR A 25 -9.99 3.72 2.56
CA TYR A 25 -8.86 3.92 3.45
C TYR A 25 -8.44 5.39 3.48
N LEU A 26 -8.16 6.00 2.32
CA LEU A 26 -7.77 7.41 2.23
C LEU A 26 -8.85 8.35 2.77
N THR A 27 -10.13 8.11 2.47
CA THR A 27 -11.25 8.87 3.03
C THR A 27 -11.31 8.76 4.55
N SER A 28 -11.03 7.58 5.11
CA SER A 28 -11.00 7.39 6.56
C SER A 28 -9.85 8.16 7.21
N LEU A 29 -8.67 8.19 6.58
CA LEU A 29 -7.52 8.93 7.10
C LEU A 29 -7.77 10.44 7.24
N VAL A 30 -8.55 11.02 6.32
CA VAL A 30 -8.79 12.48 6.31
C VAL A 30 -10.09 12.87 7.01
N GLY A 31 -11.08 11.97 7.06
CA GLY A 31 -12.43 12.29 7.52
C GLY A 31 -12.76 11.85 8.94
N ASN A 32 -12.03 10.86 9.50
CA ASN A 32 -12.37 10.29 10.80
C ASN A 32 -11.50 10.84 11.94
N PRO A 33 -12.01 10.87 13.18
CA PRO A 33 -11.21 11.23 14.34
C PRO A 33 -10.12 10.19 14.61
N TYR A 34 -8.96 10.66 15.06
CA TYR A 34 -7.82 9.81 15.44
C TYR A 34 -7.96 9.37 16.90
N ASP A 35 -8.97 8.54 17.16
CA ASP A 35 -9.23 7.90 18.46
C ASP A 35 -8.71 6.45 18.48
N ALA A 36 -8.98 5.71 19.57
CA ALA A 36 -8.60 4.31 19.69
C ALA A 36 -9.15 3.42 18.56
N ARG A 37 -10.29 3.78 17.95
CA ARG A 37 -10.86 3.03 16.81
C ARG A 37 -10.03 3.24 15.56
N MET A 38 -9.54 4.46 15.32
CA MET A 38 -8.60 4.71 14.21
C MET A 38 -7.31 3.90 14.38
N VAL A 39 -6.75 3.87 15.59
CA VAL A 39 -5.54 3.06 15.88
C VAL A 39 -5.77 1.59 15.54
N ASN A 40 -6.89 1.01 15.98
CA ASN A 40 -7.25 -0.37 15.64
C ASN A 40 -7.47 -0.55 14.13
N TYR A 41 -8.07 0.43 13.45
CA TYR A 41 -8.27 0.39 12.01
C TYR A 41 -6.94 0.33 11.24
N LEU A 42 -5.96 1.19 11.58
CA LEU A 42 -4.64 1.18 10.95
C LEU A 42 -3.91 -0.16 11.16
N ASP A 43 -4.06 -0.76 12.35
CA ASP A 43 -3.51 -2.09 12.65
C ASP A 43 -4.14 -3.18 11.78
N VAL A 44 -5.47 -3.17 11.63
CA VAL A 44 -6.19 -4.11 10.76
C VAL A 44 -5.74 -3.96 9.31
N VAL A 45 -5.53 -2.73 8.82
CA VAL A 45 -5.00 -2.48 7.47
C VAL A 45 -3.62 -3.12 7.29
N GLY A 46 -2.72 -3.04 8.28
CA GLY A 46 -1.44 -3.75 8.25
C GLY A 46 -1.64 -5.27 8.21
N LYS A 47 -2.51 -5.78 9.09
CA LYS A 47 -2.78 -7.20 9.31
C LYS A 47 -3.30 -7.91 8.06
N ILE A 48 -4.27 -7.33 7.32
CA ILE A 48 -4.93 -7.99 6.18
C ILE A 48 -4.00 -8.36 5.02
N HIS A 49 -2.83 -7.73 4.92
CA HIS A 49 -1.85 -7.98 3.86
C HIS A 49 -0.86 -9.11 4.20
N THR A 50 -0.94 -9.66 5.41
CA THR A 50 -0.05 -10.71 5.89
C THR A 50 -0.83 -12.01 6.13
N PRO A 51 -0.30 -13.18 5.71
CA PRO A 51 -1.01 -14.45 5.83
C PRO A 51 -1.05 -14.99 7.26
N ARG A 52 -0.05 -14.64 8.09
CA ARG A 52 0.05 -15.09 9.49
C ARG A 52 -0.93 -14.40 10.43
N ALA A 53 -1.23 -13.13 10.17
CA ALA A 53 -2.07 -12.35 11.05
C ALA A 53 -3.46 -12.10 10.44
N GLY A 54 -3.56 -11.84 9.14
CA GLY A 54 -4.82 -11.52 8.47
C GLY A 54 -5.42 -12.68 7.69
N ASN A 55 -5.46 -12.53 6.38
CA ASN A 55 -6.10 -13.47 5.48
C ASN A 55 -5.06 -14.43 4.89
N LYS A 56 -5.18 -15.72 5.17
CA LYS A 56 -4.25 -16.76 4.66
C LYS A 56 -4.16 -16.83 3.12
N ALA A 57 -5.18 -16.34 2.42
CA ALA A 57 -5.20 -16.27 0.96
C ALA A 57 -4.57 -14.98 0.40
N ILE A 58 -4.10 -14.07 1.25
CA ILE A 58 -3.44 -12.82 0.88
C ILE A 58 -2.04 -12.82 1.49
N ASP A 59 -1.05 -12.82 0.61
CA ASP A 59 0.35 -12.69 0.97
C ASP A 59 0.98 -11.63 0.07
N VAL A 60 1.13 -10.42 0.62
CA VAL A 60 1.79 -9.32 -0.08
C VAL A 60 3.18 -9.19 0.49
N PRO A 61 4.26 -9.33 -0.30
CA PRO A 61 5.59 -9.19 0.26
C PRO A 61 5.84 -7.72 0.70
N LEU A 62 6.63 -7.57 1.77
CA LEU A 62 6.86 -6.26 2.41
C LEU A 62 7.40 -5.21 1.43
N VAL A 63 8.22 -5.63 0.47
CA VAL A 63 8.78 -4.71 -0.54
C VAL A 63 7.68 -4.06 -1.40
N GLN A 64 6.61 -4.78 -1.75
CA GLN A 64 5.47 -4.22 -2.48
C GLN A 64 4.64 -3.28 -1.61
N MET A 65 4.47 -3.59 -0.31
CA MET A 65 3.82 -2.67 0.64
C MET A 65 4.59 -1.36 0.75
N ASN A 66 5.91 -1.43 0.91
CA ASN A 66 6.77 -0.25 0.99
C ASN A 66 6.78 0.54 -0.32
N ALA A 67 6.80 -0.15 -1.47
CA ALA A 67 6.70 0.49 -2.78
C ALA A 67 5.38 1.26 -2.94
N LEU A 68 4.25 0.67 -2.52
CA LEU A 68 2.96 1.36 -2.54
C LEU A 68 2.93 2.57 -1.60
N LEU A 69 3.46 2.45 -0.38
CA LEU A 69 3.52 3.58 0.56
C LEU A 69 4.44 4.69 0.05
N GLY A 70 5.54 4.35 -0.62
CA GLY A 70 6.41 5.33 -1.30
C GLY A 70 5.68 6.06 -2.43
N LEU A 71 4.94 5.33 -3.27
CA LEU A 71 4.10 5.93 -4.31
C LEU A 71 3.03 6.86 -3.71
N LEU A 72 2.35 6.43 -2.65
CA LEU A 72 1.34 7.27 -2.00
C LEU A 72 1.94 8.52 -1.36
N ALA A 73 3.15 8.43 -0.79
CA ALA A 73 3.84 9.59 -0.25
C ALA A 73 4.12 10.63 -1.33
N ASP A 74 4.65 10.19 -2.48
CA ASP A 74 4.96 11.05 -3.63
C ASP A 74 3.69 11.73 -4.18
N LEU A 75 2.65 10.93 -4.46
CA LEU A 75 1.36 11.44 -4.95
C LEU A 75 0.70 12.42 -3.98
N LEU A 76 0.79 12.18 -2.67
CA LEU A 76 0.23 13.10 -1.67
C LEU A 76 1.00 14.43 -1.63
N ILE A 77 2.32 14.41 -1.78
CA ILE A 77 3.13 15.62 -1.86
C ILE A 77 2.71 16.44 -3.08
N GLU A 78 2.65 15.81 -4.26
CA GLU A 78 2.24 16.47 -5.50
C GLU A 78 0.81 17.04 -5.37
N THR A 79 -0.13 16.22 -4.88
CA THR A 79 -1.53 16.62 -4.72
C THR A 79 -1.68 17.80 -3.77
N ILE A 80 -1.00 17.79 -2.62
CA ILE A 80 -1.08 18.89 -1.64
C ILE A 80 -0.53 20.19 -2.25
N HIS A 81 0.55 20.11 -3.04
CA HIS A 81 1.11 21.28 -3.71
C HIS A 81 0.14 21.86 -4.76
N GLN A 82 -0.56 21.00 -5.49
CA GLN A 82 -1.60 21.40 -6.46
C GLN A 82 -2.82 22.08 -5.83
N LEU A 83 -3.01 22.01 -4.51
CA LEU A 83 -4.11 22.69 -3.82
C LEU A 83 -3.87 24.18 -3.60
N GLU A 84 -2.66 24.69 -3.88
CA GLU A 84 -2.29 26.11 -3.77
C GLU A 84 -2.68 26.73 -2.40
N LEU A 85 -2.42 25.98 -1.32
CA LEU A 85 -2.73 26.39 0.04
C LEU A 85 -1.80 27.53 0.51
N GLU A 86 -2.18 28.22 1.58
CA GLU A 86 -1.25 29.15 2.25
C GLU A 86 0.03 28.39 2.67
N PRO A 87 1.24 28.96 2.49
CA PRO A 87 2.50 28.22 2.67
C PRO A 87 2.68 27.54 4.04
N THR A 88 2.17 28.13 5.11
CA THR A 88 2.20 27.52 6.44
C THR A 88 1.26 26.33 6.53
N VAL A 89 0.04 26.43 5.99
CA VAL A 89 -0.92 25.32 5.92
C VAL A 89 -0.40 24.18 5.05
N GLU A 90 0.18 24.48 3.88
CA GLU A 90 0.78 23.47 3.00
C GLU A 90 1.88 22.68 3.74
N ARG A 91 2.84 23.40 4.34
CA ARG A 91 3.94 22.79 5.10
C ARG A 91 3.44 21.96 6.27
N GLN A 92 2.43 22.43 7.00
CA GLN A 92 1.84 21.69 8.12
C GLN A 92 1.15 20.41 7.63
N SER A 93 0.42 20.49 6.51
CA SER A 93 -0.26 19.36 5.87
C SER A 93 0.75 18.30 5.43
N LEU A 94 1.79 18.69 4.69
CA LEU A 94 2.88 17.79 4.27
C LEU A 94 3.52 17.08 5.47
N ARG A 95 3.81 17.80 6.55
CA ARG A 95 4.39 17.21 7.77
C ARG A 95 3.42 16.26 8.48
N ALA A 96 2.13 16.58 8.51
CA ALA A 96 1.10 15.73 9.11
C ALA A 96 0.95 14.42 8.34
N PHE A 97 0.81 14.48 7.01
CA PHE A 97 0.71 13.28 6.17
C PHE A 97 1.98 12.43 6.19
N ASN A 98 3.17 13.05 6.21
CA ASN A 98 4.41 12.28 6.36
C ASN A 98 4.42 11.46 7.67
N LYS A 99 4.08 12.09 8.80
CA LYS A 99 3.98 11.37 10.09
C LYS A 99 2.94 10.24 10.04
N LEU A 100 1.80 10.50 9.41
CA LEU A 100 0.74 9.49 9.25
C LEU A 100 1.23 8.28 8.46
N LEU A 101 1.93 8.48 7.34
CA LEU A 101 2.47 7.38 6.53
C LEU A 101 3.52 6.57 7.30
N TRP A 102 4.36 7.23 8.11
CA TRP A 102 5.29 6.53 9.00
C TRP A 102 4.57 5.68 10.04
N ILE A 103 3.51 6.21 10.67
CA ILE A 103 2.69 5.46 11.63
C ILE A 103 2.01 4.26 10.96
N GLN A 104 1.41 4.44 9.79
CA GLN A 104 0.82 3.33 9.06
C GLN A 104 1.87 2.28 8.68
N ASN A 105 3.06 2.71 8.24
CA ASN A 105 4.15 1.81 7.90
C ASN A 105 4.59 0.98 9.12
N ASP A 106 4.64 1.56 10.31
CA ASP A 106 4.92 0.82 11.55
C ASP A 106 3.85 -0.26 11.83
N PHE A 107 2.57 0.11 11.73
CA PHE A 107 1.46 -0.86 11.83
C PHE A 107 1.48 -1.93 10.75
N VAL A 108 2.02 -1.67 9.56
CA VAL A 108 2.26 -2.69 8.55
C VAL A 108 3.39 -3.60 9.03
N ASN A 109 4.58 -3.05 9.29
CA ASN A 109 5.81 -3.79 9.59
C ASN A 109 5.69 -4.72 10.80
N ARG A 110 4.93 -4.35 11.82
CA ARG A 110 4.72 -5.22 13.00
C ARG A 110 4.16 -6.61 12.66
N HIS A 111 3.39 -6.74 11.57
CA HIS A 111 2.82 -8.02 11.13
C HIS A 111 3.76 -8.81 10.21
N TYR A 112 4.83 -8.17 9.73
CA TYR A 112 5.93 -8.80 9.00
C TYR A 112 7.07 -9.21 9.95
N ALA A 113 7.19 -8.60 11.13
CA ALA A 113 8.14 -9.05 12.14
C ALA A 113 7.90 -10.54 12.49
N GLY A 114 8.96 -11.35 12.47
CA GLY A 114 8.87 -12.80 12.67
C GLY A 114 8.37 -13.59 11.45
N SER A 115 8.20 -12.96 10.29
CA SER A 115 8.08 -13.67 9.01
C SER A 115 9.44 -14.16 8.56
N THR A 116 9.56 -15.46 8.26
CA THR A 116 10.69 -15.95 7.45
C THR A 116 10.74 -15.09 6.18
N PRO A 117 11.90 -14.52 5.80
CA PRO A 117 12.00 -13.73 4.59
C PRO A 117 11.44 -14.53 3.42
N GLN A 118 10.40 -14.01 2.78
CA GLN A 118 9.91 -14.63 1.55
C GLN A 118 11.02 -14.45 0.52
N THR A 119 11.66 -15.55 0.14
CA THR A 119 12.64 -15.57 -0.95
C THR A 119 11.98 -14.93 -2.15
N ALA A 120 12.61 -13.90 -2.71
CA ALA A 120 12.14 -13.27 -3.93
C ALA A 120 11.84 -14.35 -4.98
N PRO A 121 10.77 -14.22 -5.80
CA PRO A 121 10.55 -15.15 -6.89
C PRO A 121 11.81 -15.21 -7.73
N THR A 122 12.30 -16.43 -8.00
CA THR A 122 13.47 -16.63 -8.85
C THR A 122 13.21 -15.88 -10.16
N PRO A 123 14.07 -14.93 -10.55
CA PRO A 123 13.87 -14.23 -11.82
C PRO A 123 13.86 -15.29 -12.93
N THR A 124 12.84 -15.25 -13.77
CA THR A 124 12.78 -16.10 -14.96
C THR A 124 14.07 -15.84 -15.74
N PRO A 125 14.89 -16.87 -16.03
CA PRO A 125 16.10 -16.66 -16.80
C PRO A 125 15.73 -15.99 -18.13
N PRO A 126 16.56 -15.07 -18.64
CA PRO A 126 16.33 -14.49 -19.95
C PRO A 126 16.18 -15.61 -20.99
N PRO A 127 15.33 -15.43 -22.02
CA PRO A 127 15.18 -16.43 -23.06
C PRO A 127 16.55 -16.77 -23.66
N ALA A 128 16.79 -18.06 -23.91
CA ALA A 128 18.04 -18.53 -24.49
C ALA A 128 18.37 -17.71 -25.75
N ALA A 129 19.65 -17.38 -25.94
CA ALA A 129 20.13 -16.55 -27.06
C ALA A 129 19.75 -17.12 -28.46
N SER A 130 19.30 -18.37 -28.54
CA SER A 130 18.74 -19.00 -29.74
C SER A 130 17.34 -18.51 -30.13
N ALA A 131 16.63 -17.79 -29.25
CA ALA A 131 15.31 -17.22 -29.53
C ALA A 131 15.37 -15.89 -30.30
N TRP A 132 16.57 -15.37 -30.54
CA TRP A 132 16.84 -14.12 -31.26
C TRP A 132 17.61 -14.33 -32.58
N ARG A 133 17.65 -15.58 -33.07
CA ARG A 133 18.22 -15.93 -34.38
C ARG A 133 17.12 -16.44 -35.31
#